data_AF-A0A5K1HAB0-F1
#
_entry.id   AF-A0A5K1HAB0-F1
#
_cell.length_a   1.000
_cell.length_b   1.000
_cell.length_c   1.000
_cell.angle_alpha   90.00
_cell.angle_beta   90.00
_cell.angle_gamma   90.00
#
_symmetry.space_group_name_H-M   'P 1'
#
loop_
_entity.id
_entity.type
_entity.pdbx_description
1 polymer ?
#
loop_
_entity_poly.entity_id
_entity_poly.type
_entity_poly.pdbx_seq_one_letter_code
_entity_poly.pdbx_strand_id
1 'polypeptide(L)' 'ILGPENGWQPVPLTEIITSAAVKKAYRKATLCVHPDKVQQRGATVQQKYICEKVFDLLK' A
#
# COMPACT_ATOMS: atom_id res chain seq x y z
N ILE A 1 -1.45 -9.61 2.70
CA ILE A 1 -2.66 -8.74 2.73
C ILE A 1 -2.73 -7.89 1.45
N LEU A 2 -1.61 -7.40 0.93
CA LEU A 2 -1.47 -7.03 -0.48
C LEU A 2 -0.44 -7.99 -1.09
N GLY A 3 -0.85 -8.81 -2.05
CA GLY A 3 0.07 -9.73 -2.72
C GLY A 3 1.05 -8.97 -3.62
N PRO A 4 2.12 -9.63 -4.11
CA PRO A 4 3.09 -9.03 -5.04
C PRO A 4 2.44 -8.44 -6.30
N GLU A 5 1.26 -8.96 -6.68
CA GLU A 5 0.42 -8.50 -7.78
C GLU A 5 -0.05 -7.03 -7.61
N ASN A 6 -0.09 -6.54 -6.37
CA ASN A 6 -0.48 -5.16 -6.03
C ASN A 6 0.71 -4.20 -5.98
N GLY A 7 1.88 -4.61 -6.48
CA GLY A 7 3.09 -3.78 -6.54
C GLY A 7 3.67 -3.38 -5.18
N TRP A 8 3.17 -3.97 -4.09
CA TRP A 8 3.70 -3.77 -2.75
C TRP A 8 4.80 -4.79 -2.48
N GLN A 9 5.96 -4.30 -2.05
CA GLN A 9 7.06 -5.14 -1.58
C GLN A 9 7.19 -4.95 -0.06
N PRO A 10 7.34 -6.04 0.72
CA PRO A 10 7.60 -5.93 2.14
C PRO A 10 8.92 -5.19 2.36
N VAL A 11 8.87 -4.09 3.12
CA VAL A 11 10.04 -3.29 3.47
C VAL A 11 10.52 -3.75 4.85
N PRO A 12 11.78 -4.19 5.01
CA PRO A 12 12.29 -4.61 6.30
C PRO A 12 12.42 -3.39 7.24
N LEU A 13 12.27 -3.63 8.55
CA LEU A 13 12.38 -2.57 9.56
C LEU A 13 13.75 -1.87 9.53
N THR A 14 14.79 -2.58 9.10
CA THR A 14 16.15 -2.07 8.92
C THR A 14 16.25 -1.01 7.81
N GLU A 15 15.32 -0.99 6.85
CA GLU A 15 15.30 0.00 5.77
C GLU A 15 14.50 1.26 6.13
N ILE A 16 13.68 1.23 7.18
CA ILE A 16 12.84 2.36 7.62
C ILE A 16 13.35 3.02 8.91
N ILE A 17 14.65 2.96 9.16
CA ILE A 17 15.27 3.58 10.35
C ILE A 17 15.30 5.11 10.22
N THR A 18 15.39 5.64 8.99
CA THR A 18 15.45 7.09 8.75
C THR A 18 14.10 7.67 8.41
N SER A 19 13.86 8.92 8.83
CA SER A 19 12.62 9.66 8.53
C SER A 19 12.37 9.78 7.01
N ALA A 20 13.43 9.90 6.21
CA ALA A 20 13.35 9.91 4.75
C ALA A 20 12.86 8.57 4.19
N ALA A 21 13.36 7.46 4.71
CA ALA A 21 12.94 6.13 4.28
C ALA A 21 11.51 5.80 4.71
N VAL A 22 11.10 6.19 5.92
CA VAL A 22 9.71 6.09 6.39
C VAL A 22 8.77 6.84 5.45
N LYS A 23 9.08 8.11 5.12
CA LYS A 23 8.27 8.90 4.18
C LYS A 23 8.17 8.26 2.79
N LYS A 24 9.26 7.67 2.31
CA LYS A 24 9.30 6.97 1.01
C LYS A 24 8.43 5.71 1.01
N ALA A 25 8.55 4.87 2.05
CA ALA A 25 7.74 3.67 2.20
C ALA A 25 6.25 3.99 2.37
N TYR A 26 5.95 4.99 3.20
CA TYR A 26 4.59 5.48 3.42
C TYR A 26 3.93 5.94 2.11
N ARG A 27 4.60 6.82 1.34
CA ARG A 27 4.08 7.26 0.03
C ARG A 27 3.81 6.10 -0.93
N LYS A 28 4.70 5.10 -0.98
CA LYS A 28 4.48 3.90 -1.79
C LYS A 28 3.27 3.10 -1.30
N ALA A 29 3.12 2.95 0.01
CA ALA A 29 1.99 2.22 0.61
C ALA A 29 0.67 2.89 0.23
N THR A 30 0.58 4.21 0.41
CA THR A 30 -0.61 4.99 0.07
C THR A 30 -1.00 4.82 -1.40
N LEU A 31 -0.03 4.82 -2.32
CA LEU A 31 -0.30 4.61 -3.76
C LEU A 31 -0.78 3.18 -4.07
N CYS A 32 -0.26 2.17 -3.37
CA CYS A 32 -0.67 0.78 -3.56
C CYS A 32 -2.11 0.53 -3.12
N VAL A 33 -2.57 1.17 -2.05
CA VAL A 33 -3.93 1.02 -1.52
C VAL A 33 -4.90 2.11 -2.00
N HIS A 34 -4.41 3.09 -2.77
CA HIS A 34 -5.26 4.18 -3.27
C HIS A 34 -6.37 3.62 -4.18
N PRO A 35 -7.65 3.99 -3.96
CA PRO A 35 -8.78 3.41 -4.69
C PRO A 35 -8.67 3.54 -6.20
N ASP A 36 -8.15 4.67 -6.72
CA ASP A 36 -7.90 4.84 -8.16
C ASP A 36 -6.90 3.82 -8.73
N LYS A 37 -5.81 3.51 -8.00
CA LYS A 37 -4.79 2.56 -8.46
C LYS A 37 -5.27 1.12 -8.35
N VAL A 38 -6.04 0.81 -7.32
CA VAL A 38 -6.68 -0.48 -7.13
C VAL A 38 -7.73 -0.73 -8.23
N GLN A 39 -8.49 0.30 -8.60
CA GLN A 39 -9.44 0.27 -9.72
C GLN A 39 -8.74 0.04 -11.07
N GLN A 40 -7.64 0.76 -11.35
CA GLN A 40 -6.87 0.62 -12.60
C GLN A 40 -6.28 -0.78 -12.81
N ARG A 41 -6.02 -1.51 -11.72
CA ARG A 41 -5.45 -2.88 -11.75
C ARG A 41 -6.51 -3.99 -11.87
N GLY A 42 -7.79 -3.64 -11.98
CA GLY A 42 -8.86 -4.65 -12.07
C GLY A 42 -9.03 -5.47 -10.79
N ALA A 43 -8.80 -4.87 -9.62
CA ALA A 43 -8.84 -5.57 -8.34
C ALA A 43 -10.22 -6.17 -8.02
N THR A 44 -10.22 -7.31 -7.34
CA THR A 44 -11.45 -7.99 -6.90
C THR A 44 -12.18 -7.20 -5.82
N VAL A 45 -13.47 -7.49 -5.62
CA VAL A 45 -14.29 -6.84 -4.56
C VAL A 45 -13.64 -6.96 -3.18
N GLN A 46 -13.08 -8.13 -2.86
CA GLN A 46 -12.36 -8.34 -1.60
C GLN A 46 -11.10 -7.46 -1.50
N GLN A 47 -10.31 -7.36 -2.57
CA GLN A 47 -9.12 -6.52 -2.59
C GLN A 47 -9.47 -5.03 -2.45
N LYS A 48 -10.54 -4.56 -3.09
CA LYS A 48 -11.04 -3.18 -2.92
C LYS A 48 -11.40 -2.89 -1.47
N TYR A 49 -12.17 -3.78 -0.83
CA TYR A 49 -12.56 -3.65 0.58
C TYR A 49 -11.34 -3.59 1.51
N ILE A 50 -10.36 -4.49 1.31
CA ILE A 50 -9.13 -4.51 2.11
C ILE A 50 -8.33 -3.22 1.90
N CYS A 51 -8.17 -2.78 0.65
CA CYS A 51 -7.42 -1.55 0.34
C CYS A 51 -8.07 -0.32 0.96
N GLU A 52 -9.40 -0.23 0.94
CA GLU A 52 -10.14 0.86 1.56
C GLU A 52 -9.90 0.91 3.08
N LYS A 53 -10.02 -0.24 3.76
CA LYS A 53 -9.72 -0.33 5.20
C LYS A 53 -8.28 0.00 5.54
N VAL A 54 -7.32 -0.47 4.74
CA VAL A 54 -5.89 -0.16 4.96
C VAL A 54 -5.60 1.31 4.67
N PHE A 55 -6.23 1.91 3.65
CA PHE A 55 -6.07 3.33 3.33
C PHE A 55 -6.58 4.24 4.46
N ASP A 56 -7.74 3.92 5.04
CA ASP A 56 -8.25 4.64 6.21
C ASP A 56 -7.32 4.53 7.42
N LEU A 57 -6.69 3.36 7.65
CA LEU A 57 -5.72 3.17 8.72
C LEU A 57 -4.40 3.94 8.51
N LEU A 58 -4.07 4.27 7.26
CA LEU A 58 -2.89 5.08 6.94
C LEU A 58 -3.14 6.58 7.13
N LYS A 59 -4.40 7.01 7.26
CA LYS A 59 -4.81 8.41 7.27
C LYS A 59 -4.50 9.15 8.58
#